data_AF-A0A1H6C9R0-F1
#
_entry.id   AF-A0A1H6C9R0-F1
#
_cell.length_a   1.000
_cell.length_b   1.000
_cell.length_c   1.000
_cell.angle_alpha   90.00
_cell.angle_beta   90.00
_cell.angle_gamma   90.00
#
_symmetry.space_group_name_H-M   'P 1'
#
loop_
_entity.id
_entity.type
_entity.pdbx_description
1 polymer ?
#
loop_
_entity_poly.entity_id
_entity_poly.type
_entity_poly.pdbx_seq_one_letter_code
_entity_poly.pdbx_strand_id
1 'polypeptide(L)' 'MMTIQTSDEYQAAIERLKELGENPADGPDQDEFFEINAAMVVYETRNHPALTREMASDRD' A
#
# COMPACT_ATOMS: atom_id res chain seq x y z
N MET A 1 -7.79 5.25 -9.14
CA MET A 1 -7.12 5.42 -7.82
C MET A 1 -7.31 4.14 -7.03
N MET A 2 -6.22 3.41 -6.85
CA MET A 2 -6.15 2.19 -6.05
C MET A 2 -6.27 2.49 -4.55
N THR A 3 -6.91 1.59 -3.81
CA THR A 3 -6.98 1.63 -2.34
C THR A 3 -6.83 0.24 -1.77
N ILE A 4 -5.99 0.09 -0.74
CA ILE A 4 -5.84 -1.16 0.01
C ILE A 4 -6.50 -0.98 1.38
N GLN A 5 -7.43 -1.87 1.71
CA GLN A 5 -8.21 -1.85 2.95
C GLN A 5 -7.95 -3.09 3.81
N THR A 6 -7.55 -4.21 3.20
CA THR A 6 -7.36 -5.49 3.88
C THR A 6 -5.94 -6.01 3.74
N SER A 7 -5.57 -6.95 4.62
CA SER A 7 -4.27 -7.64 4.53
C SER A 7 -4.16 -8.50 3.27
N ASP A 8 -5.28 -9.04 2.75
CA ASP A 8 -5.28 -9.86 1.54
C ASP A 8 -5.01 -9.00 0.30
N GLU A 9 -5.63 -7.82 0.22
CA GLU A 9 -5.34 -6.83 -0.82
C GLU A 9 -3.90 -6.32 -0.75
N TYR A 10 -3.36 -6.16 0.47
CA TYR A 10 -1.97 -5.78 0.68
C TYR A 10 -1.01 -6.87 0.17
N GLN A 11 -1.33 -8.14 0.43
CA GLN A 11 -0.55 -9.28 -0.05
C GLN A 11 -0.59 -9.39 -1.59
N ALA A 12 -1.77 -9.22 -2.20
CA ALA A 12 -1.91 -9.19 -3.65
C ALA A 12 -1.10 -8.03 -4.28
N ALA A 13 -1.08 -6.85 -3.64
CA ALA A 13 -0.27 -5.71 -4.07
C ALA A 13 1.24 -6.02 -4.06
N ILE A 14 1.73 -6.77 -3.05
CA ILE A 14 3.13 -7.21 -3.00
C ILE A 14 3.47 -8.14 -4.17
N GLU A 15 2.58 -9.08 -4.49
CA GLU A 15 2.76 -10.00 -5.61
C GLU A 15 2.82 -9.23 -6.93
N ARG A 16 1.92 -8.27 -7.12
CA ARG A 16 1.91 -7.42 -8.31
C ARG A 16 3.17 -6.57 -8.44
N LEU A 17 3.69 -6.00 -7.34
CA LEU A 17 4.95 -5.27 -7.37
C LEU A 17 6.14 -6.13 -7.78
N LYS A 18 6.16 -7.42 -7.39
CA LYS A 18 7.23 -8.34 -7.83
C LYS A 18 7.18 -8.56 -9.33
N GLU A 19 6.00 -8.79 -9.89
CA GLU A 19 5.84 -8.94 -11.34
C GLU A 19 6.29 -7.70 -12.12
N LEU A 20 5.93 -6.50 -11.63
CA LEU A 20 6.34 -5.23 -12.22
C LEU A 20 7.86 -5.00 -12.10
N GLY A 21 8.49 -5.44 -11.01
CA GLY A 21 9.93 -5.34 -10.81
C GLY A 21 10.76 -6.33 -11.65
N GLU A 22 10.20 -7.50 -11.98
CA GLU A 22 10.85 -8.49 -12.84
C GLU A 22 10.77 -8.12 -14.33
N ASN A 23 9.78 -7.31 -14.73
CA ASN A 23 9.65 -6.79 -16.08
C ASN A 23 9.48 -5.26 -16.07
N PRO A 24 10.57 -4.50 -15.81
CA PRO A 24 10.53 -3.05 -15.77
C PRO A 24 10.36 -2.50 -17.20
N ALA A 25 9.12 -2.35 -17.64
CA ALA A 25 8.77 -1.66 -18.88
C ALA A 25 8.42 -0.19 -18.59
N ASP A 26 8.95 0.72 -19.38
CA ASP A 26 8.49 2.12 -19.36
C ASP A 26 7.03 2.18 -19.85
N GLY A 27 6.18 2.98 -19.20
CA GLY A 27 4.79 3.20 -19.61
C GLY A 27 3.76 2.78 -18.55
N PRO A 28 2.59 2.21 -18.93
CA PRO A 28 1.49 1.92 -18.01
C PRO A 28 1.86 1.09 -16.77
N ASP A 29 2.87 0.22 -16.91
CA ASP A 29 3.41 -0.60 -15.82
C ASP A 29 4.12 0.24 -14.74
N GLN A 30 4.71 1.38 -15.14
CA GLN A 30 5.32 2.34 -14.22
C GLN A 30 4.27 3.14 -13.45
N ASP A 31 3.18 3.55 -14.10
CA ASP A 31 2.06 4.23 -13.44
C ASP A 31 1.40 3.29 -12.42
N GLU A 32 1.19 2.02 -12.78
CA GLU A 32 0.68 1.00 -11.88
C GLU A 32 1.62 0.77 -10.68
N PHE A 33 2.93 0.72 -10.90
CA PHE A 33 3.92 0.62 -9.84
C PHE A 33 3.79 1.76 -8.82
N PHE A 34 3.64 3.01 -9.28
CA PHE A 34 3.47 4.15 -8.39
C PHE A 34 2.13 4.12 -7.66
N GLU A 35 1.03 3.74 -8.33
CA GLU A 35 -0.28 3.63 -7.70
C GLU A 35 -0.29 2.56 -6.59
N ILE A 36 0.34 1.41 -6.82
CA ILE A 36 0.42 0.34 -5.82
C ILE A 36 1.24 0.79 -4.60
N ASN A 37 2.42 1.38 -4.82
CA ASN A 37 3.25 1.89 -3.72
C ASN A 37 2.52 2.95 -2.89
N ALA A 38 1.83 3.88 -3.54
CA ALA A 38 1.04 4.91 -2.85
C ALA A 38 -0.08 4.28 -1.99
N ALA A 39 -0.80 3.29 -2.53
CA ALA A 39 -1.85 2.59 -1.79
C ALA A 39 -1.29 1.80 -0.60
N MET A 40 -0.12 1.17 -0.74
CA MET A 40 0.55 0.43 0.33
C MET A 40 0.99 1.35 1.47
N VAL A 41 1.64 2.48 1.18
CA VAL A 41 2.05 3.46 2.19
C VAL A 41 0.85 3.96 3.00
N VAL A 42 -0.28 4.21 2.33
CA VAL A 42 -1.51 4.62 3.00
C VAL A 42 -2.03 3.52 3.93
N TYR A 43 -2.05 2.27 3.50
CA TYR A 43 -2.45 1.14 4.33
C TYR A 43 -1.52 0.96 5.54
N GLU A 44 -0.21 0.98 5.33
CA GLU A 44 0.79 0.85 6.41
C GLU A 44 0.66 1.98 7.44
N THR A 45 0.51 3.21 6.98
CA THR A 45 0.34 4.39 7.85
C THR A 45 -0.90 4.25 8.73
N ARG A 46 -2.03 3.80 8.16
CA ARG A 46 -3.29 3.60 8.91
C ARG A 46 -3.19 2.49 9.95
N ASN A 47 -2.38 1.47 9.69
CA ASN A 47 -2.22 0.32 10.58
C ASN A 47 -0.98 0.44 11.50
N HIS A 48 -0.21 1.52 11.38
CA HIS A 48 1.04 1.67 12.11
C HIS A 48 0.78 1.74 13.62
N PRO A 49 1.39 0.87 14.45
CA PRO A 49 1.10 0.77 15.89
C PRO A 49 1.26 2.08 16.67
N ALA A 50 2.20 2.94 16.26
CA ALA A 50 2.38 4.24 16.91
C ALA A 50 1.22 5.22 16.61
N LEU A 51 0.64 5.15 15.40
CA LEU A 51 -0.42 6.06 14.96
C LEU A 51 -1.82 5.57 15.37
N THR A 52 -2.00 4.25 15.48
CA THR A 52 -3.25 3.65 15.98
C THR A 52 -3.42 3.83 17.48
N ARG A 53 -2.32 3.89 18.25
CA ARG A 53 -2.36 4.08 19.71
C ARG A 53 -2.65 5.53 20.13
N GLU A 54 -2.16 6.51 19.37
CA GLU A 54 -2.42 7.94 19.62
C GLU A 54 -3.91 8.28 19.44
N MET A 55 -4.54 7.76 18.38
CA MET A 55 -5.98 7.90 18.12
C MET A 55 -6.90 7.28 19.19
N ALA A 56 -6.43 6.26 19.91
CA ALA A 56 -7.18 5.64 21.00
C ALA A 56 -7.04 6.44 22.31
N SER A 57 -5.89 7.09 22.53
CA SER A 57 -5.60 7.86 23.74
C SER A 57 -6.24 9.26 23.74
N ASP A 58 -6.49 9.85 22.57
CA ASP A 58 -7.15 11.17 22.42
C ASP A 58 -8.68 11.13 22.56
N ARG A 59 -9.26 9.94 22.78
CA ARG A 59 -10.72 9.73 22.91
C ARG A 59 -11.18 9.49 24.36
N ASP A 60 -10.27 9.56 25.33
CA ASP A 60 -10.54 9.44 26.78
C ASP A 60 -10.55 10.81 27.50
#